data_AF-H0TJ23-F1
#
_entry.id   AF-H0TJ23-F1
#
_cell.length_a   1.000
_cell.length_b   1.000
_cell.length_c   1.000
_cell.angle_alpha   90.00
_cell.angle_beta   90.00
_cell.angle_gamma   90.00
#
_symmetry.space_group_name_H-M   'P 1'
#
loop_
_entity.id
_entity.type
_entity.pdbx_description
1 polymer ?
#
loop_
_entity_poly.entity_id
_entity_poly.type
_entity_poly.pdbx_seq_one_letter_code
_entity_poly.pdbx_strand_id
1 'polypeptide(L)'
;MTERYPMLPPAADMLRRLPDDSAEPAEGLSRRMALAGLAVLPIAPPACAALADPAFGLIAAKRAADAAHGVTIDAEDEAGYRYGCRSDEAIEAALQAEAAAHLVNRVAWRLARTQPTTLVGIAAVLRFANQIEDDGLEWPSTDTVGPAGWHYQLRATMAAALEAIIRRAA
;
A
#
# COMPACT_ATOMS: atom_id res chain seq x y z
N MET A 1 43.27 30.19 -12.09
CA MET A 1 41.92 30.01 -11.51
C MET A 1 41.85 28.60 -10.96
N THR A 2 41.93 28.49 -9.65
CA THR A 2 41.85 27.22 -8.91
C THR A 2 41.15 27.56 -7.60
N GLU A 3 39.85 27.30 -7.51
CA GLU A 3 39.05 27.56 -6.32
C GLU A 3 39.35 26.49 -5.25
N ARG A 4 39.73 26.96 -4.05
CA ARG A 4 39.94 26.14 -2.86
C ARG A 4 38.62 26.08 -2.09
N TYR A 5 38.07 24.89 -1.92
CA TYR A 5 37.01 24.63 -0.94
C TYR A 5 37.57 24.77 0.49
N PRO A 6 36.88 25.48 1.41
CA PRO A 6 37.22 25.44 2.83
C PRO A 6 36.76 24.10 3.45
N MET A 7 37.70 23.41 4.07
CA MET A 7 37.51 22.20 4.87
C MET A 7 36.64 22.49 6.10
N LEU A 8 35.59 21.68 6.33
CA LEU A 8 34.84 21.66 7.59
C LEU A 8 35.75 21.25 8.78
N PRO A 9 35.51 21.77 10.00
CA PRO A 9 36.22 21.36 11.19
C PRO A 9 35.80 19.95 11.67
N PRO A 10 36.67 19.24 12.41
CA PRO A 10 36.42 17.88 12.87
C PRO A 10 35.32 17.78 13.94
N ALA A 11 34.49 16.73 13.82
CA ALA A 11 33.26 16.45 14.58
C ALA A 11 33.43 16.14 16.08
N ALA A 12 34.53 16.51 16.71
CA ALA A 12 34.82 16.16 18.11
C ALA A 12 34.37 17.21 19.14
N ASP A 13 33.93 18.40 18.72
CA ASP A 13 33.71 19.54 19.63
C ASP A 13 32.24 20.02 19.75
N MET A 14 31.27 19.31 19.14
CA MET A 14 29.83 19.63 19.28
C MET A 14 29.11 18.88 20.40
N LEU A 15 29.74 17.91 21.07
CA LEU A 15 29.11 17.08 22.11
C LEU A 15 29.28 17.60 23.56
N ARG A 16 29.63 18.88 23.77
CA ARG A 16 29.91 19.43 25.11
C ARG A 16 28.98 20.54 25.61
N ARG A 17 27.82 20.76 24.97
CA ARG A 17 26.81 21.70 25.47
C ARG A 17 25.42 21.07 25.47
N LEU A 18 25.20 20.22 26.47
CA LEU A 18 23.85 19.94 26.98
C LEU A 18 23.64 20.83 28.20
N PRO A 19 22.66 21.74 28.20
CA PRO A 19 22.03 22.14 29.46
C PRO A 19 21.24 20.96 30.01
N ASP A 20 21.58 20.61 31.24
CA ASP A 20 20.76 19.84 32.17
C ASP A 20 19.57 20.72 32.55
N ASP A 21 18.39 20.39 32.05
CA ASP A 21 17.13 20.93 32.57
C ASP A 21 16.17 19.76 32.82
N SER A 22 16.20 19.33 34.07
CA SER A 22 15.16 18.51 34.67
C SER A 22 13.85 19.29 34.71
N ALA A 23 12.91 18.94 33.83
CA ALA A 23 11.50 19.24 34.00
C ALA A 23 10.74 17.96 34.33
N GLU A 24 10.11 17.95 35.50
CA GLU A 24 9.24 16.88 36.02
C GLU A 24 8.10 16.50 35.05
N PRO A 25 7.57 15.26 35.15
CA PRO A 25 6.59 14.74 34.21
C PRO A 25 5.22 15.36 34.48
N ALA A 26 4.71 16.13 33.51
CA ALA A 26 3.29 16.42 33.46
C ALA A 26 2.52 15.13 33.10
N GLU A 27 2.08 14.41 34.15
CA GLU A 27 0.95 13.50 34.07
C GLU A 27 -0.29 14.27 33.60
N GLY A 28 -0.62 14.14 32.32
CA GLY A 28 -1.80 14.73 31.74
C GLY A 28 -2.24 13.95 30.51
N LEU A 29 -3.11 12.97 30.72
CA LEU A 29 -4.17 12.51 29.80
C LEU A 29 -3.84 12.74 28.30
N SER A 30 -3.32 11.78 27.55
CA SER A 30 -4.17 10.76 26.92
C SER A 30 -3.34 9.74 26.12
N ARG A 31 -2.52 8.93 26.79
CA ARG A 31 -1.90 7.74 26.16
C ARG A 31 -2.90 6.62 25.81
N ARG A 32 -4.20 6.81 26.11
CA ARG A 32 -5.26 5.81 25.89
C ARG A 32 -6.16 6.06 24.68
N MET A 33 -5.94 7.12 23.90
CA MET A 33 -6.74 7.38 22.68
C MET A 33 -6.04 6.99 21.37
N ALA A 34 -4.76 6.60 21.39
CA ALA A 34 -4.05 6.10 20.20
C ALA A 34 -4.19 4.56 20.01
N LEU A 35 -5.30 3.98 20.50
CA LEU A 35 -5.67 2.56 20.34
C LEU A 35 -7.07 2.45 19.73
N ALA A 36 -7.32 3.17 18.66
CA ALA A 36 -8.57 3.09 17.91
C ALA A 36 -8.28 3.21 16.41
N GLY A 37 -7.79 2.14 15.79
CA GLY A 37 -7.51 2.20 14.37
C GLY A 37 -7.01 0.91 13.75
N LEU A 38 -7.75 -0.20 13.91
CA LEU A 38 -7.94 -1.24 12.87
C LEU A 38 -8.75 -2.41 13.44
N ALA A 39 -10.03 -2.14 13.71
CA ALA A 39 -11.05 -3.18 13.65
C ALA A 39 -12.00 -2.79 12.51
N VAL A 40 -11.58 -3.03 11.26
CA VAL A 40 -12.52 -3.04 10.14
C VAL A 40 -13.00 -4.48 9.97
N LEU A 41 -14.30 -4.63 10.19
CA LEU A 41 -15.11 -5.84 10.29
C LEU A 41 -14.96 -6.79 9.08
N PRO A 42 -15.22 -8.10 9.27
CA PRO A 42 -15.65 -8.95 8.17
C PRO A 42 -17.03 -8.47 7.71
N ILE A 43 -17.11 -7.77 6.57
CA ILE A 43 -18.38 -7.57 5.89
C ILE A 43 -18.80 -8.93 5.32
N ALA A 44 -19.65 -9.65 6.06
CA ALA A 44 -20.36 -10.78 5.49
C ALA A 44 -21.38 -10.22 4.47
N PRO A 45 -21.29 -10.60 3.18
CA PRO A 45 -22.23 -10.10 2.17
C PRO A 45 -23.66 -10.62 2.46
N PRO A 46 -24.70 -9.82 2.19
CA PRO A 46 -26.09 -10.26 2.33
C PRO A 46 -26.36 -11.50 1.45
N ALA A 47 -27.13 -12.43 1.99
CA ALA A 47 -27.45 -13.74 1.40
C ALA A 47 -28.44 -13.68 0.20
N CYS A 48 -28.30 -12.66 -0.65
CA CYS A 48 -28.86 -12.62 -2.00
C CYS A 48 -27.73 -12.42 -3.03
N ALA A 49 -26.66 -13.22 -2.91
CA ALA A 49 -25.64 -13.28 -3.94
C ALA A 49 -26.10 -14.23 -5.03
N ALA A 50 -26.76 -13.69 -6.07
CA ALA A 50 -26.62 -14.30 -7.38
C ALA A 50 -25.12 -14.27 -7.71
N LEU A 51 -24.41 -15.40 -7.45
CA LEU A 51 -23.02 -15.69 -7.81
C LEU A 51 -22.20 -14.46 -8.27
N ALA A 52 -21.96 -13.53 -7.34
CA ALA A 52 -21.26 -12.30 -7.69
C ALA A 52 -19.84 -12.67 -8.13
N ASP A 53 -19.40 -12.10 -9.26
CA ASP A 53 -18.08 -12.39 -9.80
C ASP A 53 -17.00 -12.04 -8.76
N PRO A 54 -16.08 -12.97 -8.42
CA PRO A 54 -15.07 -12.74 -7.40
C PRO A 54 -14.17 -11.53 -7.68
N ALA A 55 -14.07 -11.10 -8.95
CA ALA A 55 -13.32 -9.91 -9.35
C ALA A 55 -13.79 -8.64 -8.63
N PHE A 56 -15.11 -8.46 -8.45
CA PHE A 56 -15.64 -7.22 -7.86
C PHE A 56 -15.23 -7.05 -6.40
N GLY A 57 -15.28 -8.13 -5.61
CA GLY A 57 -14.83 -8.10 -4.22
C GLY A 57 -13.34 -7.74 -4.10
N LEU A 58 -12.51 -8.25 -5.02
CA LEU A 58 -11.08 -7.95 -5.04
C LEU A 58 -10.75 -6.55 -5.55
N ILE A 59 -11.51 -6.01 -6.50
CA ILE A 59 -11.40 -4.61 -6.92
C ILE A 59 -11.72 -3.69 -5.74
N ALA A 60 -12.81 -3.95 -5.01
CA ALA A 60 -13.18 -3.18 -3.83
C ALA A 60 -12.09 -3.28 -2.74
N ALA A 61 -11.56 -4.48 -2.49
CA ALA A 61 -10.47 -4.69 -1.54
C ALA A 61 -9.20 -3.94 -1.95
N LYS A 62 -8.84 -3.92 -3.25
CA LYS A 62 -7.67 -3.18 -3.73
C LYS A 62 -7.83 -1.68 -3.52
N ARG A 63 -8.99 -1.12 -3.89
CA ARG A 63 -9.29 0.30 -3.66
C ARG A 63 -9.21 0.68 -2.19
N ALA A 64 -9.74 -0.18 -1.30
CA ALA A 64 -9.64 0.05 0.14
C ALA A 64 -8.18 -0.01 0.64
N ALA A 65 -7.38 -0.96 0.13
CA ALA A 65 -5.97 -1.06 0.46
C ALA A 65 -5.18 0.16 -0.05
N ASP A 66 -5.48 0.67 -1.24
CA ASP A 66 -4.85 1.87 -1.80
C ASP A 66 -5.15 3.11 -0.96
N ALA A 67 -6.41 3.30 -0.60
CA ALA A 67 -6.81 4.40 0.28
C ALA A 67 -6.09 4.32 1.64
N ALA A 68 -6.01 3.12 2.24
CA ALA A 68 -5.31 2.93 3.50
C ALA A 68 -3.80 3.20 3.38
N HIS A 69 -3.19 2.77 2.28
CA HIS A 69 -1.78 3.02 2.01
C HIS A 69 -1.47 4.51 1.81
N GLY A 70 -2.34 5.24 1.11
CA GLY A 70 -2.23 6.70 1.01
C GLY A 70 -2.21 7.37 2.39
N VAL A 71 -3.11 6.98 3.29
CA VAL A 71 -3.15 7.51 4.66
C VAL A 71 -1.87 7.21 5.44
N THR A 72 -1.27 6.03 5.25
CA THR A 72 0.00 5.69 5.93
C THR A 72 1.20 6.47 5.37
N ILE A 73 1.21 6.78 4.07
CA ILE A 73 2.25 7.64 3.48
C ILE A 73 2.14 9.06 4.06
N ASP A 74 0.92 9.62 4.09
CA ASP A 74 0.70 10.96 4.67
C ASP A 74 1.15 11.01 6.15
N ALA A 75 0.92 9.93 6.91
CA ALA A 75 1.35 9.82 8.30
C ALA A 75 2.88 9.69 8.45
N GLU A 76 3.54 8.94 7.56
CA GLU A 76 4.99 8.84 7.50
C GLU A 76 5.63 10.20 7.20
N ASP A 77 5.13 10.91 6.18
CA ASP A 77 5.60 12.23 5.80
C ASP A 77 5.45 13.25 6.96
N GLU A 78 4.30 13.26 7.62
CA GLU A 78 4.05 14.12 8.78
C GLU A 78 4.96 13.78 9.96
N ALA A 79 5.15 12.49 10.27
CA ALA A 79 6.04 12.07 11.35
C ALA A 79 7.50 12.44 11.07
N GLY A 80 7.95 12.25 9.83
CA GLY A 80 9.28 12.65 9.37
C GLY A 80 9.49 14.16 9.47
N TYR A 81 8.50 14.96 9.09
CA TYR A 81 8.54 16.42 9.21
C TYR A 81 8.55 16.89 10.66
N ARG A 82 7.70 16.33 11.51
CA ARG A 82 7.45 16.81 12.87
C ARG A 82 8.48 16.35 13.90
N TYR A 83 8.91 15.09 13.82
CA TYR A 83 9.77 14.46 14.82
C TYR A 83 11.19 14.19 14.29
N GLY A 84 11.40 14.33 12.97
CA GLY A 84 12.65 14.00 12.30
C GLY A 84 12.73 12.53 11.93
N CYS A 85 13.36 12.23 10.79
CA CYS A 85 13.39 10.90 10.16
C CYS A 85 14.07 9.77 10.96
N ARG A 86 14.71 10.10 12.09
CA ARG A 86 15.35 9.11 13.00
C ARG A 86 14.63 8.96 14.34
N SER A 87 13.50 9.63 14.51
CA SER A 87 12.64 9.44 15.69
C SER A 87 11.97 8.08 15.65
N ASP A 88 11.61 7.57 16.82
CA ASP A 88 10.87 6.31 16.93
C ASP A 88 9.51 6.43 16.23
N GLU A 89 8.84 7.58 16.33
CA GLU A 89 7.56 7.86 15.66
C GLU A 89 7.67 7.81 14.14
N ALA A 90 8.73 8.39 13.55
CA ALA A 90 8.96 8.33 12.11
C ALA A 90 9.26 6.90 11.64
N ILE A 91 10.02 6.12 12.43
CA ILE A 91 10.32 4.72 12.12
C ILE A 91 9.04 3.87 12.19
N GLU A 92 8.21 4.05 13.20
CA GLU A 92 6.93 3.33 13.32
C GLU A 92 5.98 3.65 12.16
N ALA A 93 5.88 4.93 11.78
CA ALA A 93 5.05 5.34 10.66
C ALA A 93 5.53 4.75 9.32
N ALA A 94 6.85 4.73 9.07
CA ALA A 94 7.45 4.10 7.89
C ALA A 94 7.18 2.59 7.83
N LEU A 95 7.29 1.88 8.97
CA LEU A 95 6.96 0.45 9.03
C LEU A 95 5.47 0.19 8.74
N GLN A 96 4.58 1.09 9.15
CA GLN A 96 3.15 0.99 8.83
C GLN A 96 2.89 1.23 7.34
N ALA A 97 3.55 2.22 6.74
CA ALA A 97 3.47 2.49 5.31
C ALA A 97 3.98 1.31 4.49
N GLU A 98 5.12 0.73 4.86
CA GLU A 98 5.66 -0.48 4.21
C GLU A 98 4.70 -1.67 4.32
N ALA A 99 4.11 -1.90 5.50
CA ALA A 99 3.12 -2.97 5.69
C ALA A 99 1.87 -2.77 4.81
N ALA A 100 1.39 -1.53 4.66
CA ALA A 100 0.28 -1.18 3.80
C ALA A 100 0.63 -1.36 2.31
N ALA A 101 1.83 -0.96 1.88
CA ALA A 101 2.35 -1.20 0.53
C ALA A 101 2.36 -2.69 0.18
N HIS A 102 2.83 -3.54 1.10
CA HIS A 102 2.79 -4.99 0.93
C HIS A 102 1.37 -5.54 0.83
N LEU A 103 0.41 -5.00 1.59
CA LEU A 103 -1.00 -5.39 1.47
C LEU A 103 -1.56 -5.02 0.08
N VAL A 104 -1.33 -3.78 -0.37
CA VAL A 104 -1.72 -3.31 -1.71
C VAL A 104 -1.18 -4.26 -2.78
N ASN A 105 0.10 -4.61 -2.72
CA ASN A 105 0.73 -5.49 -3.70
C ASN A 105 0.16 -6.92 -3.64
N ARG A 106 -0.07 -7.47 -2.44
CA ARG A 106 -0.69 -8.80 -2.28
C ARG A 106 -2.09 -8.87 -2.88
N VAL A 107 -2.91 -7.84 -2.67
CA VAL A 107 -4.27 -7.80 -3.24
C VAL A 107 -4.21 -7.63 -4.75
N ALA A 108 -3.31 -6.81 -5.27
CA ALA A 108 -3.06 -6.66 -6.71
C ALA A 108 -2.73 -8.01 -7.37
N TRP A 109 -1.76 -8.75 -6.83
CA TRP A 109 -1.39 -10.08 -7.31
C TRP A 109 -2.51 -11.11 -7.19
N ARG A 110 -3.37 -10.98 -6.18
CA ARG A 110 -4.55 -11.84 -6.04
C ARG A 110 -5.57 -11.52 -7.14
N LEU A 111 -5.81 -10.26 -7.44
CA LEU A 111 -6.72 -9.84 -8.50
C LEU A 111 -6.22 -10.28 -9.88
N ALA A 112 -4.94 -10.10 -10.19
CA ALA A 112 -4.34 -10.50 -11.47
C ALA A 112 -4.46 -12.01 -11.76
N ARG A 113 -4.51 -12.85 -10.71
CA ARG A 113 -4.59 -14.32 -10.80
C ARG A 113 -5.98 -14.88 -10.52
N THR A 114 -6.96 -14.05 -10.17
CA THR A 114 -8.32 -14.52 -9.94
C THR A 114 -9.03 -14.67 -11.28
N GLN A 115 -9.60 -15.84 -11.55
CA GLN A 115 -10.42 -16.08 -12.73
C GLN A 115 -11.83 -15.50 -12.50
N PRO A 116 -12.22 -14.46 -13.23
CA PRO A 116 -13.60 -13.99 -13.22
C PRO A 116 -14.51 -15.08 -13.79
N THR A 117 -15.74 -15.14 -13.31
CA THR A 117 -16.72 -16.15 -13.74
C THR A 117 -17.70 -15.62 -14.79
N THR A 118 -17.65 -14.32 -15.07
CA THR A 118 -18.54 -13.61 -15.98
C THR A 118 -17.76 -12.72 -16.96
N LEU A 119 -18.33 -12.43 -18.13
CA LEU A 119 -17.74 -11.47 -19.08
C LEU A 119 -17.63 -10.06 -18.47
N VAL A 120 -18.61 -9.69 -17.63
CA VAL A 120 -18.61 -8.41 -16.92
C VAL A 120 -17.44 -8.35 -15.93
N GLY A 121 -17.15 -9.43 -15.21
CA GLY A 121 -15.99 -9.53 -14.32
C GLY A 121 -14.67 -9.40 -15.06
N ILE A 122 -14.51 -10.10 -16.20
CA ILE A 122 -13.32 -9.94 -17.06
C ILE A 122 -13.13 -8.47 -17.46
N ALA A 123 -14.18 -7.84 -17.97
CA ALA A 123 -14.13 -6.43 -18.37
C ALA A 123 -13.81 -5.50 -17.18
N ALA A 124 -14.32 -5.80 -15.99
CA ALA A 124 -14.06 -5.03 -14.79
C ALA A 124 -12.59 -5.08 -14.37
N VAL A 125 -11.96 -6.27 -14.38
CA VAL A 125 -10.53 -6.41 -14.07
C VAL A 125 -9.67 -5.65 -15.08
N LEU A 126 -9.95 -5.81 -16.37
CA LEU A 126 -9.18 -5.14 -17.43
C LEU A 126 -9.29 -3.62 -17.36
N ARG A 127 -10.50 -3.08 -17.16
CA ARG A 127 -10.67 -1.63 -16.97
C ARG A 127 -9.99 -1.12 -15.71
N PHE A 128 -10.02 -1.90 -14.64
CA PHE A 128 -9.36 -1.53 -13.40
C PHE A 128 -7.84 -1.51 -13.57
N ALA A 129 -7.25 -2.48 -14.27
CA ALA A 129 -5.83 -2.47 -14.59
C ALA A 129 -5.43 -1.25 -15.44
N ASN A 130 -6.20 -0.96 -16.50
CA ASN A 130 -5.95 0.22 -17.35
C ASN A 130 -6.03 1.52 -16.56
N GLN A 131 -7.03 1.67 -15.67
CA GLN A 131 -7.15 2.87 -14.84
C GLN A 131 -5.89 3.13 -14.02
N ILE A 132 -5.29 2.07 -13.46
CA ILE A 132 -4.07 2.22 -12.67
C ILE A 132 -2.88 2.62 -13.54
N GLU A 133 -2.75 2.04 -14.74
CA GLU A 133 -1.72 2.46 -15.70
C GLU A 133 -1.94 3.91 -16.20
N ASP A 134 -3.19 4.32 -16.43
CA ASP A 134 -3.56 5.68 -16.82
C ASP A 134 -3.22 6.71 -15.73
N ASP A 135 -3.33 6.31 -14.45
CA ASP A 135 -2.92 7.12 -13.30
C ASP A 135 -1.37 7.18 -13.14
N GLY A 136 -0.61 6.55 -14.04
CA GLY A 136 0.85 6.52 -14.03
C GLY A 136 1.44 5.60 -12.96
N LEU A 137 0.63 4.72 -12.39
CA LEU A 137 1.02 3.81 -11.32
C LEU A 137 1.36 2.42 -11.89
N GLU A 138 2.28 1.71 -11.24
CA GLU A 138 2.59 0.32 -11.58
C GLU A 138 1.65 -0.64 -10.85
N TRP A 139 1.15 -1.68 -11.53
CA TRP A 139 0.21 -2.60 -10.92
C TRP A 139 0.23 -4.03 -11.46
N PRO A 140 0.42 -5.05 -10.61
CA PRO A 140 1.17 -5.05 -9.36
C PRO A 140 2.62 -4.59 -9.57
N SER A 141 3.25 -4.01 -8.54
CA SER A 141 4.64 -3.58 -8.65
C SER A 141 5.58 -4.79 -8.71
N THR A 142 6.36 -4.90 -9.79
CA THR A 142 7.31 -5.98 -10.00
C THR A 142 8.32 -5.68 -11.12
N ASP A 143 9.58 -5.97 -10.85
CA ASP A 143 10.64 -5.94 -11.89
C ASP A 143 10.64 -7.17 -12.80
N THR A 144 9.62 -8.04 -12.71
CA THR A 144 9.59 -9.30 -13.46
C THR A 144 8.87 -9.16 -14.80
N VAL A 145 9.48 -9.73 -15.83
CA VAL A 145 8.92 -9.81 -17.19
C VAL A 145 8.66 -11.26 -17.60
N GLY A 146 7.86 -11.46 -18.65
CA GLY A 146 7.56 -12.80 -19.16
C GLY A 146 6.57 -13.56 -18.25
N PRO A 147 6.66 -14.90 -18.14
CA PRO A 147 5.68 -15.71 -17.39
C PRO A 147 5.53 -15.34 -15.90
N ALA A 148 6.57 -14.79 -15.28
CA ALA A 148 6.53 -14.29 -13.92
C ALA A 148 5.89 -12.88 -13.83
N GLY A 149 5.96 -12.11 -14.91
CA GLY A 149 5.46 -10.74 -14.99
C GLY A 149 3.94 -10.66 -14.95
N TRP A 150 3.45 -9.60 -14.33
CA TRP A 150 2.03 -9.48 -14.04
C TRP A 150 1.16 -9.35 -15.29
N HIS A 151 1.63 -8.63 -16.32
CA HIS A 151 0.92 -8.50 -17.58
C HIS A 151 0.65 -9.86 -18.22
N TYR A 152 1.63 -10.78 -18.15
CA TYR A 152 1.47 -12.13 -18.66
C TYR A 152 0.43 -12.89 -17.85
N GLN A 153 0.56 -12.88 -16.51
CA GLN A 153 -0.37 -13.61 -15.65
C GLN A 153 -1.81 -13.09 -15.77
N LEU A 154 -2.00 -11.78 -15.86
CA LEU A 154 -3.31 -11.18 -16.08
C LEU A 154 -3.92 -11.68 -17.38
N ARG A 155 -3.20 -11.55 -18.50
CA ARG A 155 -3.69 -11.99 -19.82
C ARG A 155 -3.99 -13.48 -19.85
N ALA A 156 -3.11 -14.31 -19.30
CA ALA A 156 -3.30 -15.76 -19.23
C ALA A 156 -4.55 -16.12 -18.38
N THR A 157 -4.74 -15.44 -17.25
CA THR A 157 -5.90 -15.65 -16.38
C THR A 157 -7.20 -15.22 -17.05
N MET A 158 -7.22 -14.06 -17.71
CA MET A 158 -8.41 -13.58 -18.43
C MET A 158 -8.76 -14.48 -19.63
N ALA A 159 -7.76 -14.98 -20.35
CA ALA A 159 -7.97 -15.95 -21.44
C ALA A 159 -8.58 -17.26 -20.92
N ALA A 160 -8.02 -17.82 -19.84
CA ALA A 160 -8.55 -19.02 -19.21
C ALA A 160 -9.99 -18.84 -18.69
N ALA A 161 -10.29 -17.67 -18.11
CA ALA A 161 -11.63 -17.32 -17.67
C ALA A 161 -12.62 -17.25 -18.84
N LEU A 162 -12.23 -16.64 -19.95
CA LEU A 162 -13.05 -16.57 -21.17
C LEU A 162 -13.35 -17.96 -21.73
N GLU A 163 -12.34 -18.83 -21.85
CA GLU A 163 -12.52 -20.22 -22.30
C GLU A 163 -13.47 -21.01 -21.37
N ALA A 164 -13.37 -20.79 -20.05
CA ALA A 164 -14.26 -21.43 -19.09
C ALA A 164 -15.71 -20.94 -19.23
N ILE A 165 -15.92 -19.65 -19.52
CA ILE A 165 -17.25 -19.09 -19.78
C ILE A 165 -17.84 -19.67 -21.07
N ILE A 166 -17.06 -19.70 -22.16
CA ILE A 166 -17.50 -20.26 -23.45
C ILE A 166 -17.90 -21.74 -23.29
N ARG A 167 -17.07 -22.54 -22.61
CA ARG A 167 -17.36 -23.96 -22.35
C ARG A 167 -18.64 -24.20 -21.53
N ARG A 168 -19.04 -23.25 -20.68
CA ARG A 168 -20.28 -23.34 -19.89
C ARG A 168 -21.52 -22.92 -20.68
N ALA A 169 -21.34 -22.20 -21.78
CA ALA A 169 -22.42 -21.70 -22.63
C ALA A 169 -22.72 -22.61 -23.84
N ALA A 170 -21.82 -23.54 -24.16
CA ALA A 170 -21.97 -24.57 -25.18
C ALA A 170 -22.69 -25.80 -24.62
#